data_AF-A0A1S1P2A7-F1
#
_entry.id   AF-A0A1S1P2A7-F1
#
_cell.length_a   1.000
_cell.length_b   1.000
_cell.length_c   1.000
_cell.angle_alpha   90.00
_cell.angle_beta   90.00
_cell.angle_gamma   90.00
#
_symmetry.space_group_name_H-M   'P 1'
#
loop_
_entity.id
_entity.type
_entity.pdbx_description
1 polymer ?
#
loop_
_entity_poly.entity_id
_entity_poly.type
_entity_poly.pdbx_seq_one_letter_code
_entity_poly.pdbx_strand_id
1 'polypeptide(L)' 'MEFGPYAPFIVGSYGFAALVLGALALNGWWDGRAQRRALAELQDERGGRP' A
#
# COMPACT_ATOMS: atom_id res chain seq x y z
N MET A 1 -33.51 -0.67 -7.04
CA MET A 1 -32.69 -1.86 -7.28
C MET A 1 -32.66 -2.63 -5.98
N GLU A 2 -33.45 -3.71 -5.89
CA GLU A 2 -33.44 -4.58 -4.72
C GLU A 2 -32.23 -5.50 -4.88
N PHE A 3 -31.14 -5.15 -4.20
CA PHE A 3 -29.97 -5.99 -4.19
C PHE A 3 -30.35 -7.28 -3.44
N GLY A 4 -30.39 -8.42 -4.16
CA GLY A 4 -30.85 -9.69 -3.61
C GLY A 4 -30.08 -10.09 -2.32
N PRO A 5 -30.58 -11.10 -1.57
CA PRO A 5 -30.15 -11.44 -0.19
C PRO A 5 -28.63 -11.54 0.07
N TYR A 6 -27.83 -11.73 -0.98
CA TYR A 6 -26.37 -11.90 -0.94
C TYR A 6 -25.59 -10.60 -1.10
N ALA A 7 -26.23 -9.50 -1.46
CA ALA A 7 -25.59 -8.21 -1.66
C ALA A 7 -24.77 -7.69 -0.46
N PRO A 8 -25.26 -7.75 0.81
CA PRO A 8 -24.44 -7.38 1.95
C PRO A 8 -23.20 -8.29 2.10
N PHE A 9 -23.30 -9.56 1.71
CA PHE A 9 -22.17 -10.49 1.73
C PHE A 9 -21.13 -10.16 0.67
N ILE A 10 -21.56 -9.80 -0.54
CA ILE A 10 -20.68 -9.35 -1.63
C ILE A 10 -19.98 -8.04 -1.23
N VAL A 11 -20.75 -7.04 -0.77
CA VAL A 11 -20.19 -5.76 -0.35
C VAL A 11 -19.25 -5.92 0.85
N GLY A 12 -19.60 -6.76 1.83
CA GLY A 12 -18.76 -7.05 2.99
C GLY A 12 -17.45 -7.74 2.63
N SER A 13 -17.51 -8.80 1.80
CA SER A 13 -16.32 -9.57 1.41
C SER A 13 -15.37 -8.78 0.50
N TYR A 14 -15.89 -8.13 -0.53
CA TYR A 14 -15.08 -7.28 -1.41
C TYR A 14 -14.61 -6.00 -0.71
N GLY A 15 -15.42 -5.43 0.18
CA GLY A 15 -15.03 -4.30 1.02
C GLY A 15 -13.87 -4.66 1.94
N PHE A 16 -13.93 -5.81 2.61
CA PHE A 16 -12.83 -6.29 3.44
C PHE A 16 -11.56 -6.56 2.62
N ALA A 17 -11.68 -7.23 1.47
CA ALA A 17 -10.53 -7.46 0.58
C ALA A 17 -9.89 -6.13 0.12
N ALA A 18 -10.70 -5.14 -0.26
CA ALA A 18 -10.22 -3.81 -0.65
C ALA A 18 -9.52 -3.08 0.52
N LEU A 19 -10.03 -3.21 1.75
CA LEU A 19 -9.39 -2.65 2.93
C LEU A 19 -8.03 -3.31 3.22
N VAL A 20 -7.94 -4.64 3.14
CA VAL A 20 -6.68 -5.37 3.34
C VAL A 20 -5.65 -4.98 2.28
N LEU A 21 -6.05 -4.98 1.01
CA LEU A 21 -5.17 -4.58 -0.10
C LEU A 21 -4.75 -3.11 0.01
N GLY A 22 -5.68 -2.22 0.37
CA GLY A 22 -5.40 -0.81 0.59
C GLY A 22 -4.43 -0.59 1.76
N ALA A 23 -4.63 -1.28 2.88
CA ALA A 23 -3.74 -1.22 4.03
C ALA A 23 -2.34 -1.74 3.69
N LEU A 24 -2.25 -2.86 2.97
CA LEU A 24 -0.98 -3.43 2.53
C LEU A 24 -0.24 -2.50 1.56
N ALA A 25 -0.96 -1.93 0.59
CA ALA A 25 -0.39 -0.97 -0.35
C ALA A 25 0.07 0.31 0.37
N LEU A 26 -0.72 0.82 1.32
CA LEU A 26 -0.37 2.00 2.11
C LEU A 26 0.87 1.73 2.97
N ASN A 27 0.92 0.57 3.64
CA ASN A 27 2.06 0.16 4.46
C ASN A 27 3.33 -0.01 3.60
N GLY A 28 3.22 -0.72 2.46
CA GLY A 28 4.32 -0.90 1.53
C GLY A 28 4.78 0.41 0.87
N TRP A 29 3.86 1.36 0.65
CA TRP A 29 4.23 2.69 0.16
C TRP A 29 4.96 3.50 1.23
N TRP A 30 4.53 3.41 2.48
CA TRP A 30 5.18 4.09 3.61
C TRP A 30 6.58 3.53 3.87
N ASP A 31 6.70 2.19 3.90
CA ASP A 31 7.95 1.47 4.12
C ASP A 31 8.90 1.60 2.92
N GLY A 32 8.37 1.46 1.71
CA GLY A 32 9.09 1.71 0.47
C GLY A 32 9.57 3.15 0.34
N ARG A 33 8.85 4.13 0.91
CA ARG A 33 9.34 5.53 0.97
C ARG A 33 10.49 5.68 1.96
N ALA A 34 10.45 4.99 3.09
CA ALA A 34 11.54 4.99 4.07
C ALA A 34 12.78 4.32 3.48
N GLN A 35 12.62 3.16 2.81
CA GLN A 35 13.70 2.49 2.09
C GLN A 35 14.24 3.35 0.95
N ARG A 36 13.37 4.00 0.15
CA ARG A 36 13.82 4.91 -0.92
C ARG A 36 14.58 6.11 -0.39
N ARG A 37 14.22 6.64 0.79
CA ARG A 37 14.98 7.71 1.46
C ARG A 37 16.34 7.20 1.95
N ALA A 38 16.39 6.06 2.63
CA ALA A 38 17.65 5.46 3.07
C ALA A 38 18.58 5.11 1.89
N LEU A 39 18.01 4.60 0.79
CA LEU A 39 18.74 4.31 -0.44
C LEU A 39 19.21 5.59 -1.14
N ALA A 40 18.45 6.69 -1.08
CA ALA A 40 18.85 7.97 -1.64
C ALA A 40 20.00 8.60 -0.83
N GLU A 41 19.94 8.52 0.50
CA GLU A 41 20.98 9.01 1.41
C GLU A 41 22.31 8.24 1.22
N LEU A 42 22.24 6.90 1.09
CA LEU A 42 23.40 6.07 0.77
C LEU A 42 23.94 6.29 -0.66
N GLN A 43 23.09 6.63 -1.62
CA GLN A 43 23.53 6.96 -2.99
C GLN A 43 24.19 8.34 -3.06
N ASP A 44 23.73 9.30 -2.26
CA ASP A 44 24.32 10.64 -2.14
C ASP A 44 25.72 10.56 -1.53
N GLU A 45 25.90 9.78 -0.45
CA GLU A 45 27.23 9.50 0.14
C GLU A 45 28.18 8.74 -0.80
N ARG A 46 27.65 7.92 -1.72
CA ARG A 46 28.47 7.17 -2.70
C ARG A 46 28.78 7.96 -3.97
N GLY A 47 27.92 8.91 -4.34
CA GLY A 47 28.08 9.80 -5.50
C GLY A 47 28.99 11.00 -5.22
N GLY A 48 29.18 11.38 -3.96
CA GLY A 48 30.16 12.37 -3.52
C GLY A 48 31.57 11.80 -3.40
N ARG A 49 32.22 11.50 -4.52
CA ARG A 49 33.68 11.25 -4.55
C ARG A 49 34.36 12.35 -5.37
N PRO A 50 35.18 13.24 -4.76
CA PRO A 50 36.12 14.07 -5.50
C PRO A 50 37.22 13.23 -6.17
#